data_AF-A0A3G2R018-F1
#
_entry.id   AF-A0A3G2R018-F1
#
_cell.length_a   1.000
_cell.length_b   1.000
_cell.length_c   1.000
_cell.angle_alpha   90.00
_cell.angle_beta   90.00
_cell.angle_gamma   90.00
#
_symmetry.space_group_name_H-M   'P 1'
#
loop_
_entity.id
_entity.type
_entity.pdbx_description
1 polymer ?
#
loop_
_entity_poly.entity_id
_entity_poly.type
_entity_poly.pdbx_seq_one_letter_code
_entity_poly.pdbx_strand_id
1 'polypeptide(L)'
;MVEKTDYQVVAPFQNDPFVGHLSTPITTSNFTRSYLSLLPAYKKGLSPLLRGINIGFVHGYFLLGPFVKLGPLRDTEVANFVGFISTISLVIILTVGLLIYGYVRFSETEKTAKPGSIDFLNSTGWYQFTSGFIVGGFGGVSVAYVLLKFFS
;
A
#
# COMPACT_ATOMS: atom_id res chain seq x y z
N MET A 1 -29.47 29.34 29.04
CA MET A 1 -28.66 30.02 28.00
C MET A 1 -27.29 29.39 28.06
N VAL A 2 -26.97 28.45 27.16
CA VAL A 2 -25.62 27.88 27.09
C VAL A 2 -24.88 28.64 25.99
N GLU A 3 -23.81 29.25 26.45
CA GLU A 3 -22.89 30.16 25.80
C GLU A 3 -22.31 29.56 24.50
N LYS A 4 -22.06 30.43 23.52
CA LYS A 4 -21.57 30.13 22.18
C LYS A 4 -20.31 29.27 22.29
N THR A 5 -20.42 27.98 21.98
CA THR A 5 -19.31 27.03 22.12
C THR A 5 -18.15 27.44 21.23
N ASP A 6 -16.98 27.50 21.86
CA ASP A 6 -15.67 27.54 21.22
C ASP A 6 -15.62 26.56 20.04
N TYR A 7 -14.87 26.92 19.00
CA TYR A 7 -14.71 26.09 17.81
C TYR A 7 -14.08 24.74 18.20
N GLN A 8 -14.89 23.70 18.31
CA GLN A 8 -14.42 22.39 18.74
C GLN A 8 -13.79 21.64 17.57
N VAL A 9 -12.46 21.62 17.54
CA VAL A 9 -11.65 21.00 16.49
C VAL A 9 -11.59 19.47 16.63
N VAL A 10 -11.77 18.94 17.84
CA VAL A 10 -11.73 17.50 18.16
C VAL A 10 -13.07 17.06 18.75
N ALA A 11 -13.72 16.11 18.10
CA ALA A 11 -15.03 15.58 18.48
C ALA A 11 -14.98 14.05 18.65
N PRO A 12 -15.93 13.45 19.39
CA PRO A 12 -16.09 11.99 19.43
C PRO A 12 -16.31 11.43 18.02
N PHE A 13 -15.82 10.21 17.75
CA PHE A 13 -16.00 9.58 16.45
C PHE A 13 -17.45 9.22 16.18
N GLN A 14 -18.01 9.70 15.07
CA GLN A 14 -19.43 9.49 14.70
C GLN A 14 -20.44 9.92 15.81
N ASN A 15 -20.07 10.90 16.64
CA ASN A 15 -20.84 11.34 17.81
C ASN A 15 -21.03 10.28 18.91
N ASP A 16 -20.23 9.20 18.90
CA ASP A 16 -20.21 8.19 19.94
C ASP A 16 -18.90 8.30 20.77
N PRO A 17 -18.99 8.71 22.05
CA PRO A 17 -17.81 8.87 22.92
C PRO A 17 -17.27 7.54 23.46
N PHE A 18 -17.96 6.41 23.27
CA PHE A 18 -17.51 5.10 23.74
C PHE A 18 -16.63 4.36 22.73
N VAL A 19 -16.53 4.88 21.50
CA VAL A 19 -15.60 4.37 20.49
C VAL A 19 -14.21 4.94 20.75
N GLY A 20 -13.20 4.07 20.81
CA GLY A 20 -11.79 4.43 20.99
C GLY A 20 -11.14 5.13 19.79
N HIS A 21 -11.84 6.05 19.14
CA HIS A 21 -11.38 6.84 18.00
C HIS A 21 -11.92 8.27 18.11
N LEU A 22 -11.16 9.26 17.62
CA LEU A 22 -11.52 10.68 17.65
C LEU A 22 -11.66 11.26 16.25
N SER A 23 -12.68 12.11 16.07
CA SER A 23 -12.84 12.95 14.88
C SER A 23 -11.94 14.16 15.02
N THR A 24 -10.85 14.18 14.25
CA THR A 24 -9.93 15.32 14.16
C THR A 24 -9.89 15.84 12.72
N PRO A 25 -9.35 17.05 12.46
CA PRO A 25 -9.17 17.55 11.10
C PRO A 25 -8.25 16.67 10.27
N ILE A 26 -7.37 15.88 10.90
CA ILE A 26 -6.50 14.95 10.20
C ILE A 26 -7.27 13.68 9.83
N THR A 27 -8.01 13.09 10.78
CA THR A 27 -8.65 11.77 10.60
C THR A 27 -9.98 11.83 9.84
N THR A 28 -10.75 12.91 10.02
CA THR A 28 -12.16 12.99 9.56
C THR A 28 -12.45 14.15 8.59
N SER A 29 -11.44 14.93 8.20
CA SER A 29 -11.62 15.95 7.17
C SER A 29 -12.10 15.36 5.84
N ASN A 30 -12.97 16.09 5.15
CA ASN A 30 -13.47 15.73 3.82
C ASN A 30 -12.34 15.50 2.81
N PHE A 31 -11.25 16.26 2.93
CA PHE A 31 -10.07 16.09 2.07
C PHE A 31 -9.38 14.75 2.33
N THR A 32 -8.99 14.48 3.59
CA THR A 32 -8.31 13.23 3.96
C THR A 32 -9.17 12.01 3.63
N ARG A 33 -10.47 12.05 3.95
CA ARG A 33 -11.39 10.95 3.68
C ARG A 33 -11.52 10.67 2.18
N SER A 34 -11.65 11.73 1.37
CA SER A 34 -11.70 11.60 -0.09
C SER A 34 -10.39 11.03 -0.63
N TYR A 35 -9.25 11.56 -0.22
CA TYR A 35 -7.93 11.09 -0.65
C TYR A 35 -7.70 9.61 -0.29
N LEU A 36 -7.96 9.22 0.95
CA LEU A 36 -7.86 7.83 1.41
C LEU A 36 -8.82 6.91 0.63
N SER A 37 -10.02 7.36 0.32
CA SER A 37 -10.99 6.56 -0.44
C SER A 37 -10.56 6.28 -1.90
N LEU A 38 -9.66 7.09 -2.45
CA LEU A 38 -9.13 6.91 -3.80
C LEU A 38 -7.92 5.96 -3.84
N LEU A 39 -7.22 5.80 -2.72
CA LEU A 39 -6.05 4.93 -2.63
C LEU A 39 -6.41 3.46 -2.89
N PRO A 40 -5.57 2.70 -3.64
CA PRO A 40 -5.85 1.29 -3.95
C PRO A 40 -6.10 0.40 -2.74
N ALA A 41 -5.55 0.74 -1.57
CA ALA A 41 -5.78 0.01 -0.32
C ALA A 41 -7.25 0.09 0.16
N TYR A 42 -7.91 1.24 0.00
CA TYR A 42 -9.25 1.50 0.55
C TYR A 42 -10.33 1.69 -0.52
N LYS A 43 -9.96 1.83 -1.79
CA LYS A 43 -10.88 1.99 -2.91
C LYS A 43 -11.89 0.86 -2.93
N LYS A 44 -13.18 1.14 -2.94
CA LYS A 44 -14.22 0.10 -2.98
C LYS A 44 -14.36 -0.48 -4.38
N GLY A 45 -14.66 -1.78 -4.49
CA GLY A 45 -14.94 -2.43 -5.78
C GLY A 45 -13.72 -2.73 -6.66
N LEU A 46 -12.50 -2.56 -6.16
CA LEU A 46 -11.28 -2.90 -6.90
C LEU A 46 -10.89 -4.37 -6.64
N SER A 47 -10.60 -5.12 -7.70
CA SER A 47 -10.18 -6.53 -7.58
C SER A 47 -8.89 -6.65 -6.74
N PRO A 48 -8.74 -7.70 -5.91
CA PRO A 48 -7.54 -7.90 -5.09
C PRO A 48 -6.25 -7.89 -5.91
N LEU A 49 -6.28 -8.49 -7.11
CA LEU A 49 -5.18 -8.49 -8.05
C LEU A 49 -4.75 -7.08 -8.48
N LEU A 50 -5.71 -6.24 -8.90
CA LEU A 50 -5.41 -4.88 -9.37
C LEU A 50 -4.94 -3.97 -8.24
N ARG A 51 -5.39 -4.22 -7.00
CA ARG A 51 -4.81 -3.58 -5.81
C ARG A 51 -3.34 -3.93 -5.65
N GLY A 52 -3.03 -5.23 -5.71
CA GLY A 52 -1.68 -5.75 -5.64
C GLY A 52 -0.77 -5.13 -6.69
N ILE A 53 -1.21 -5.09 -7.94
CA ILE A 53 -0.45 -4.50 -9.06
C ILE A 53 -0.14 -3.03 -8.80
N ASN A 54 -1.14 -2.21 -8.46
CA ASN A 54 -0.92 -0.78 -8.23
C ASN A 54 0.04 -0.53 -7.04
N ILE A 55 -0.15 -1.26 -5.95
CA ILE A 55 0.68 -1.11 -4.74
C ILE A 55 2.10 -1.59 -5.04
N GLY A 56 2.25 -2.77 -5.64
CA GLY A 56 3.54 -3.32 -6.05
C GLY A 56 4.29 -2.39 -7.00
N PHE A 57 3.61 -1.85 -8.02
CA PHE A 57 4.20 -0.93 -8.99
C PHE A 57 4.77 0.33 -8.33
N VAL A 58 4.01 0.98 -7.45
CA VAL A 58 4.46 2.18 -6.74
C VAL A 58 5.65 1.87 -5.83
N HIS A 59 5.60 0.75 -5.09
CA HIS A 59 6.70 0.37 -4.20
C HIS A 59 7.97 -0.02 -4.98
N GLY A 60 7.84 -0.78 -6.06
CA GLY A 60 8.95 -1.13 -6.93
C GLY A 60 9.61 0.10 -7.56
N TYR A 61 8.80 1.04 -8.04
CA TYR A 61 9.29 2.31 -8.58
C TYR A 61 10.01 3.15 -7.53
N PHE A 62 9.44 3.28 -6.33
CA PHE A 62 9.98 4.09 -5.25
C PHE A 62 11.29 3.53 -4.67
N LEU A 63 11.34 2.22 -4.42
CA LEU A 63 12.44 1.58 -3.70
C LEU A 63 13.76 1.61 -4.47
N LEU A 64 13.73 1.74 -5.81
CA LEU A 64 14.93 1.78 -6.62
C LEU A 64 15.80 3.02 -6.33
N GLY A 65 15.20 4.17 -6.00
CA GLY A 65 15.91 5.44 -5.78
C GLY A 65 17.01 5.35 -4.69
N PRO A 66 16.66 4.91 -3.46
CA PRO A 66 17.63 4.72 -2.38
C PRO A 66 18.78 3.77 -2.75
N PHE A 67 18.50 2.64 -3.40
CA PHE A 67 19.56 1.67 -3.75
C PHE A 67 20.53 2.20 -4.80
N VAL A 68 20.06 3.04 -5.73
CA VAL A 68 20.91 3.64 -6.76
C VAL A 68 21.75 4.79 -6.20
N LYS A 69 21.16 5.71 -5.44
CA LYS A 69 21.84 6.94 -5.00
C LYS A 69 22.57 6.82 -3.66
N LEU A 70 22.07 5.99 -2.76
CA LEU A 70 22.61 5.78 -1.41
C LEU A 70 23.22 4.39 -1.24
N GLY A 71 23.32 3.61 -2.33
CA GLY A 71 23.92 2.29 -2.33
C GLY A 71 25.46 2.32 -2.22
N PRO A 72 26.07 1.19 -1.83
CA PRO A 72 27.52 1.09 -1.64
C PRO A 72 28.31 1.27 -2.95
N LEU A 73 27.70 0.94 -4.09
CA LEU A 73 28.31 1.02 -5.43
C LEU A 73 27.82 2.23 -6.23
N ARG A 74 27.28 3.26 -5.56
CA ARG A 74 26.70 4.47 -6.20
C ARG A 74 27.65 5.24 -7.12
N ASP A 75 28.96 5.19 -6.85
CA ASP A 75 29.99 5.95 -7.56
C ASP A 75 30.57 5.15 -8.75
N THR A 76 29.99 3.99 -9.07
CA THR A 76 30.43 3.12 -10.17
C THR A 76 29.48 3.18 -11.35
N GLU A 77 29.98 2.86 -12.55
CA GLU A 77 29.17 2.77 -13.78
C GLU A 77 28.05 1.72 -13.69
N VAL A 78 28.18 0.76 -12.77
CA VAL A 78 27.21 -0.32 -12.53
C VAL A 78 26.18 0.00 -11.44
N ALA A 79 26.18 1.23 -10.87
CA ALA A 79 25.29 1.63 -9.79
C ALA A 79 23.80 1.36 -10.08
N ASN A 80 23.35 1.71 -11.29
CA ASN A 80 21.96 1.52 -11.71
C ASN A 80 21.57 0.04 -11.77
N PHE A 81 22.47 -0.83 -12.26
CA PHE A 81 22.23 -2.26 -12.37
C PHE A 81 22.21 -2.95 -11.00
N VAL A 82 23.16 -2.60 -10.14
CA VAL A 82 23.20 -3.12 -8.77
C VAL A 82 21.93 -2.71 -8.01
N GLY A 83 21.53 -1.43 -8.12
CA GLY A 83 20.32 -0.94 -7.48
C GLY A 83 19.05 -1.64 -7.98
N PHE A 84 18.98 -1.95 -9.27
CA PHE A 84 17.90 -2.74 -9.86
C PHE A 84 17.79 -4.14 -9.24
N ILE A 85 18.91 -4.88 -9.18
CA ILE A 85 18.93 -6.23 -8.60
C ILE A 85 18.60 -6.21 -7.11
N SER A 86 19.17 -5.28 -6.34
CA SER A 86 18.88 -5.14 -4.91
C SER A 86 17.40 -4.85 -4.65
N THR A 87 16.78 -4.03 -5.49
CA THR A 87 15.35 -3.70 -5.36
C THR A 87 14.47 -4.91 -5.67
N ILE A 88 14.78 -5.67 -6.73
CA ILE A 88 14.10 -6.93 -7.06
C ILE A 88 14.18 -7.91 -5.89
N SER A 89 15.37 -8.09 -5.31
CA SER A 89 15.55 -8.96 -4.14
C SER A 89 14.70 -8.50 -2.96
N LEU A 90 14.62 -7.19 -2.70
CA LEU A 90 13.77 -6.66 -1.63
C LEU A 90 12.27 -6.90 -1.91
N VAL A 91 11.81 -6.72 -3.15
CA VAL A 91 10.41 -7.00 -3.53
C VAL A 91 10.07 -8.48 -3.30
N ILE A 92 10.99 -9.40 -3.60
CA ILE A 92 10.80 -10.83 -3.32
C ILE A 92 10.66 -11.08 -1.82
N ILE A 93 11.53 -10.49 -1.00
CA ILE A 93 11.47 -10.63 0.48
C ILE A 93 10.13 -10.09 1.02
N LEU A 94 9.69 -8.92 0.54
CA LEU A 94 8.39 -8.36 0.91
C LEU A 94 7.23 -9.26 0.49
N THR A 95 7.32 -9.86 -0.70
CA THR A 95 6.31 -10.80 -1.20
C THR A 95 6.22 -12.04 -0.29
N VAL A 96 7.36 -12.60 0.13
CA VAL A 96 7.39 -13.71 1.10
C VAL A 96 6.76 -13.30 2.44
N GLY A 97 7.05 -12.10 2.93
CA GLY A 97 6.41 -11.56 4.14
C GLY A 97 4.89 -11.48 4.01
N LEU A 98 4.38 -11.03 2.86
CA LEU A 98 2.95 -11.00 2.57
C LEU A 98 2.34 -12.41 2.49
N LEU A 99 3.05 -13.39 1.93
CA LEU A 99 2.60 -14.78 1.90
C LEU A 99 2.48 -15.37 3.32
N ILE A 100 3.49 -15.16 4.16
CA ILE A 100 3.47 -15.62 5.56
C ILE A 100 2.31 -14.95 6.32
N TYR A 101 2.12 -13.64 6.15
CA TYR A 101 0.99 -12.94 6.76
C TYR A 101 -0.35 -13.53 6.32
N GLY A 102 -0.51 -13.79 5.02
CA GLY A 102 -1.72 -14.40 4.46
C GLY A 102 -2.00 -15.78 5.05
N TYR A 103 -0.96 -16.61 5.15
CA TYR A 103 -1.04 -17.96 5.70
C TYR A 103 -1.45 -17.97 7.18
N VAL A 104 -0.91 -17.05 7.99
CA VAL A 104 -1.22 -16.98 9.43
C VAL A 104 -2.58 -16.33 9.71
N ARG A 105 -2.98 -15.32 8.92
CA ARG A 105 -4.19 -14.52 9.22
C ARG A 105 -5.46 -15.10 8.63
N PHE A 106 -5.38 -15.76 7.47
CA PHE A 106 -6.57 -16.27 6.78
C PHE A 106 -6.59 -17.79 6.85
N SER A 107 -7.35 -18.32 7.81
CA SER A 107 -7.70 -19.74 7.83
C SER A 107 -8.69 -20.06 6.70
N GLU A 108 -8.56 -21.22 6.06
CA GLU A 108 -9.46 -21.68 4.97
C GLU A 108 -10.94 -21.77 5.39
N THR A 109 -11.23 -21.70 6.69
CA THR A 109 -12.57 -21.83 7.27
C THR A 109 -13.38 -20.52 7.25
N GLU A 110 -12.76 -19.35 7.07
CA GLU A 110 -13.49 -18.07 7.10
C GLU A 110 -14.07 -17.70 5.73
N LYS A 111 -15.21 -18.31 5.39
CA LYS A 111 -16.10 -17.86 4.31
C LYS A 111 -16.97 -16.69 4.78
N THR A 112 -16.37 -15.57 5.16
CA THR A 112 -17.09 -14.35 5.58
C THR A 112 -17.05 -13.27 4.51
N ALA A 113 -17.22 -13.64 3.24
CA ALA A 113 -17.50 -12.65 2.21
C ALA A 113 -19.01 -12.36 2.18
N LYS A 114 -19.41 -11.18 2.66
CA LYS A 114 -20.76 -10.66 2.40
C LYS A 114 -20.97 -10.63 0.88
N PRO A 115 -22.12 -11.12 0.36
CA PRO A 115 -22.38 -11.13 -1.07
C PRO A 115 -22.40 -9.68 -1.59
N GLY A 116 -21.46 -9.34 -2.48
CA GLY A 116 -21.39 -8.02 -3.14
C GLY A 116 -20.20 -7.12 -2.74
N SER A 117 -19.40 -7.46 -1.73
CA SER A 117 -18.15 -6.75 -1.44
C SER A 117 -16.96 -7.45 -2.07
N ILE A 118 -16.27 -6.80 -3.00
CA ILE A 118 -14.95 -7.21 -3.49
C ILE A 118 -13.94 -6.97 -2.35
N ASP A 119 -13.91 -7.90 -1.41
CA ASP A 119 -13.02 -7.91 -0.27
C ASP A 119 -11.77 -8.74 -0.60
N PHE A 120 -10.60 -8.22 -0.24
CA PHE A 120 -9.31 -8.90 -0.40
C PHE A 120 -8.84 -9.54 0.92
N LEU A 121 -9.57 -9.31 2.03
CA LEU A 121 -9.29 -9.86 3.36
C LEU A 121 -9.82 -11.30 3.50
N ASN A 122 -9.52 -12.14 2.53
CA ASN A 122 -9.79 -13.58 2.54
C ASN A 122 -8.57 -14.33 1.98
N SER A 123 -8.48 -15.64 2.21
CA SER A 123 -7.32 -16.43 1.76
C SER A 123 -7.08 -16.32 0.23
N THR A 124 -8.14 -16.45 -0.57
CA THR A 124 -8.05 -16.39 -2.03
C THR A 124 -7.70 -14.99 -2.57
N GLY A 125 -8.30 -13.94 -2.01
CA GLY A 125 -8.07 -12.56 -2.42
C GLY A 125 -6.72 -12.04 -1.95
N TRP A 126 -6.24 -12.47 -0.78
CA TRP A 126 -4.89 -12.14 -0.33
C TRP A 126 -3.82 -12.81 -1.18
N TYR A 127 -4.06 -14.06 -1.62
CA TYR A 127 -3.20 -14.73 -2.59
C TYR A 127 -3.15 -13.97 -3.93
N GLN A 128 -4.31 -13.55 -4.47
CA GLN A 128 -4.38 -12.72 -5.68
C GLN A 128 -3.71 -11.34 -5.50
N PHE A 129 -3.84 -10.75 -4.32
CA PHE A 129 -3.15 -9.50 -3.98
C PHE A 129 -1.63 -9.69 -4.01
N THR A 130 -1.13 -10.77 -3.41
CA THR A 130 0.31 -11.04 -3.33
C THR A 130 0.90 -11.37 -4.71
N SER A 131 0.17 -12.11 -5.55
CA SER A 131 0.58 -12.34 -6.94
C SER A 131 0.55 -11.05 -7.78
N GLY A 132 -0.42 -10.17 -7.53
CA GLY A 132 -0.43 -8.83 -8.12
C GLY A 132 0.75 -7.97 -7.66
N PHE A 133 1.11 -8.04 -6.39
CA PHE A 133 2.20 -7.26 -5.80
C PHE A 133 3.55 -7.59 -6.43
N ILE A 134 3.89 -8.87 -6.62
CA ILE A 134 5.17 -9.25 -7.24
C ILE A 134 5.24 -8.83 -8.72
N VAL A 135 4.16 -9.02 -9.48
CA VAL A 135 4.09 -8.63 -10.90
C VAL A 135 4.18 -7.11 -11.03
N GLY A 136 3.43 -6.37 -10.22
CA GLY A 136 3.49 -4.91 -10.16
C GLY A 136 4.88 -4.42 -9.74
N GLY A 137 5.47 -5.05 -8.72
CA GLY A 137 6.80 -4.75 -8.22
C GLY A 137 7.87 -4.85 -9.30
N PHE A 138 7.96 -5.97 -10.01
CA PHE A 138 8.90 -6.11 -11.12
C PHE A 138 8.64 -5.10 -12.25
N GLY A 139 7.37 -4.82 -12.55
CA GLY A 139 7.01 -3.77 -13.51
C GLY A 139 7.50 -2.38 -13.09
N GLY A 140 7.25 -1.99 -11.83
CA GLY A 140 7.65 -0.68 -11.30
C GLY A 140 9.16 -0.49 -11.24
N VAL A 141 9.89 -1.51 -10.78
CA VAL A 141 11.36 -1.49 -10.75
C VAL A 141 11.93 -1.38 -12.17
N SER A 142 11.37 -2.12 -13.13
CA SER A 142 11.81 -2.09 -14.53
C SER A 142 11.57 -0.72 -15.17
N VAL A 143 10.40 -0.13 -14.95
CA VAL A 143 10.10 1.23 -15.45
C VAL A 143 11.04 2.26 -14.83
N ALA A 144 11.27 2.20 -13.52
CA ALA A 144 12.20 3.11 -12.84
C ALA A 144 13.64 2.98 -13.40
N TYR A 145 14.12 1.75 -13.59
CA TYR A 145 15.44 1.49 -14.16
C TYR A 145 15.58 2.03 -15.59
N VAL A 146 14.56 1.80 -16.43
CA VAL A 146 14.54 2.30 -17.80
C VAL A 146 14.55 3.83 -17.82
N LEU A 147 13.73 4.48 -16.99
CA LEU A 147 13.70 5.94 -16.88
C LEU A 147 15.05 6.50 -16.42
N LEU A 148 15.68 5.88 -15.41
CA LEU A 148 17.01 6.30 -15.00
C LEU A 148 18.04 6.11 -16.11
N LYS A 149 17.95 5.04 -16.90
CA LYS A 149 18.87 4.82 -18.02
C LYS A 149 18.67 5.82 -19.18
N PHE A 150 17.45 6.33 -19.37
CA PHE A 150 17.17 7.33 -20.40
C PHE A 150 17.52 8.76 -19.98
N PHE A 151 17.40 9.09 -18.70
CA PHE A 151 17.64 10.45 -18.17
C PHE A 151 18.99 10.64 -17.46
N SER A 152 19.75 9.57 -17.22
CA SER A 152 21.11 9.60 -16.67
C SER A 152 22.16 9.43 -17.76
#